data_AF-A0A1Z4IA18-F1
#
_entry.id   AF-A0A1Z4IA18-F1
#
_cell.length_a   1.000
_cell.length_b   1.000
_cell.length_c   1.000
_cell.angle_alpha   90.00
_cell.angle_beta   90.00
_cell.angle_gamma   90.00
#
_symmetry.space_group_name_H-M   'P 1'
#
loop_
_entity.id
_entity.type
_entity.pdbx_description
1 polymer ?
#
loop_
_entity_poly.entity_id
_entity_poly.type
_entity_poly.pdbx_seq_one_letter_code
_entity_poly.pdbx_strand_id
1 'polypeptide(L)'
;MTINNKSINLVIGIDFGTSRSGYAYAFTDDTKIYGKTDWSGAPAPYPKTQSHLLYSPDGEVIAWGFDARKKLAELQKDADKYMFFQNFKMQLRESRQNNANGFVITTKNRKNIVVIDLIADYLRLLKDLALKEIKEIKILNYICSDLQRVLIWLETLKSGNKPNYQDIDKVVILISGKNKLLSLYSSLLQEQINFQDKISLLKQDITNFQQKNSQQTQYISFIEDEKRKLTIENNNLRQNNQRLSNERNYYARQIQTNTQQQYLLQLQDEIRQINKKYNDLEKDIKHLENERNELVIEKGQILGKLAAKQIDKTTTFVTYTSSDDNIQHHILYQEFKQLKDQEFNAFSNKLFHYRCEQSLALKSNRKREITIIKSVLSENILINGMKIFAENSDFSPEILENAMKVVRPSFCHALGIVENSEISKILSNELENLIKQGIKFVTKTSSNDTTKRSWNEEEFTEAVKDISRTVYTALQIAEETNISREIRTNTDNLVRKGLELVKKIASADPPGNLWIEQKDTLFDYEKHEAVLGCKEGGKILLTVYPGYVVGNRIFEKALVFTEQEE
;
A
#
# COMPACT_ATOMS: atom_id res chain seq x y z
N MET A 1 59.55 32.58 -4.35
CA MET A 1 58.58 33.38 -3.56
C MET A 1 59.35 34.38 -2.71
N THR A 2 58.90 35.63 -2.55
CA THR A 2 59.67 36.64 -1.79
C THR A 2 58.99 36.97 -0.46
N ILE A 3 59.74 36.89 0.64
CA ILE A 3 59.30 37.31 1.99
C ILE A 3 60.40 38.21 2.57
N ASN A 4 60.05 39.44 2.98
CA ASN A 4 60.99 40.43 3.53
C ASN A 4 62.29 40.60 2.70
N ASN A 5 62.16 40.80 1.38
CA ASN A 5 63.27 40.92 0.42
C ASN A 5 64.22 39.72 0.29
N LYS A 6 63.89 38.55 0.88
CA LYS A 6 64.60 37.29 0.65
C LYS A 6 63.82 36.41 -0.33
N SER A 7 64.51 35.93 -1.36
CA SER A 7 63.97 34.91 -2.26
C SER A 7 64.00 33.56 -1.58
N ILE A 8 62.84 32.90 -1.52
CA ILE A 8 62.67 31.54 -1.05
C ILE A 8 62.44 30.66 -2.26
N ASN A 9 63.31 29.67 -2.38
CA ASN A 9 63.21 28.61 -3.37
C ASN A 9 62.55 27.40 -2.71
N LEU A 10 61.54 26.87 -3.38
CA LEU A 10 60.64 25.83 -2.89
C LEU A 10 60.39 24.86 -4.02
N VAL A 11 60.39 23.57 -3.72
CA VAL A 11 59.96 22.52 -4.62
C VAL A 11 58.67 21.93 -4.07
N ILE A 12 57.61 21.89 -4.88
CA ILE A 12 56.33 21.27 -4.53
C ILE A 12 56.14 20.05 -5.44
N GLY A 13 56.06 18.87 -4.84
CA GLY A 13 55.64 17.65 -5.51
C GLY A 13 54.12 17.51 -5.42
N ILE A 14 53.43 17.45 -6.56
CA ILE A 14 51.99 17.25 -6.64
C ILE A 14 51.71 15.84 -7.14
N ASP A 15 50.97 15.07 -6.34
CA ASP A 15 50.36 13.82 -6.79
C ASP A 15 48.92 14.11 -7.22
N PHE A 16 48.73 14.27 -8.53
CA PHE A 16 47.40 14.43 -9.13
C PHE A 16 46.80 13.07 -9.47
N GLY A 17 46.01 12.50 -8.57
CA GLY A 17 45.36 11.20 -8.76
C GLY A 17 43.96 11.31 -9.37
N THR A 18 43.37 10.16 -9.74
CA THR A 18 42.01 10.10 -10.28
C THR A 18 40.97 10.47 -9.23
N SER A 19 41.05 9.85 -8.05
CA SER A 19 40.07 10.05 -6.98
C SER A 19 40.56 11.01 -5.90
N ARG A 20 41.87 11.05 -5.65
CA ARG A 20 42.47 11.89 -4.61
C ARG A 20 43.79 12.47 -5.08
N SER A 21 44.07 13.69 -4.67
CA SER A 21 45.33 14.38 -4.94
C SER A 21 45.90 15.03 -3.70
N GLY A 22 47.21 15.20 -3.65
CA GLY A 22 47.89 15.85 -2.54
C GLY A 22 49.18 16.51 -2.98
N TYR A 23 49.83 17.19 -2.05
CA TYR A 23 51.18 17.71 -2.27
C TYR A 23 52.07 17.47 -1.07
N ALA A 24 53.36 17.41 -1.36
CA ALA A 24 54.43 17.56 -0.40
C ALA A 24 55.39 18.63 -0.91
N TYR A 25 56.13 19.25 -0.02
CA TYR A 25 57.07 20.30 -0.40
C TYR A 25 58.35 20.25 0.41
N ALA A 26 59.42 20.81 -0.15
CA ALA A 26 60.70 21.00 0.52
C ALA A 26 61.25 22.36 0.13
N PHE A 27 61.83 23.06 1.11
CA PHE A 27 62.61 24.25 0.80
C PHE A 27 63.99 23.83 0.33
N THR A 28 64.58 24.55 -0.63
CA THR A 28 65.90 24.18 -1.16
C THR A 28 67.02 24.35 -0.14
N ASP A 29 66.76 25.09 0.95
CA ASP A 29 67.67 25.33 2.08
C ASP A 29 67.43 24.37 3.25
N ASP A 30 66.54 23.38 3.10
CA ASP A 30 66.17 22.42 4.14
C ASP A 30 66.26 20.99 3.59
N THR A 31 66.61 20.02 4.45
CA THR A 31 66.65 18.59 4.10
C THR A 31 65.34 17.88 4.38
N LYS A 32 64.38 18.55 5.03
CA LYS A 32 63.08 17.98 5.39
C LYS A 32 62.04 18.14 4.28
N ILE A 33 61.26 17.08 4.09
CA ILE A 33 60.07 17.06 3.24
C ILE A 33 58.84 17.18 4.13
N TYR A 34 57.98 18.13 3.81
CA TYR A 34 56.74 18.41 4.52
C TYR A 34 55.56 17.88 3.71
N GLY A 35 54.82 16.96 4.29
CA GLY A 35 53.60 16.40 3.69
C GLY A 35 52.35 17.10 4.22
N LYS A 36 51.39 17.41 3.35
CA LYS A 36 50.10 17.97 3.75
C LYS A 36 49.13 16.86 4.19
N THR A 37 48.69 16.89 5.45
CA THR A 37 47.74 15.88 5.99
C THR A 37 46.42 16.46 6.49
N ASP A 38 46.37 17.72 6.90
CA ASP A 38 45.19 18.29 7.57
C ASP A 38 44.30 19.10 6.60
N TRP A 39 43.39 18.45 5.89
CA TRP A 39 42.56 19.10 4.86
C TRP A 39 41.21 19.59 5.42
N SER A 40 40.79 20.78 4.99
CA SER A 40 39.42 21.25 5.24
C SER A 40 38.39 20.21 4.80
N GLY A 41 37.44 19.92 5.68
CA GLY A 41 36.36 18.94 5.45
C GLY A 41 36.78 17.47 5.54
N ALA A 42 38.06 17.16 5.80
CA ALA A 42 38.49 15.77 5.99
C ALA A 42 38.03 15.22 7.37
N PRO A 43 37.61 13.95 7.45
CA PRO A 43 37.17 13.34 8.72
C PRO A 43 38.34 13.04 9.67
N ALA A 44 39.55 12.91 9.13
CA ALA A 44 40.79 12.64 9.87
C ALA A 44 42.00 13.09 9.03
N PRO A 45 43.18 13.30 9.65
CA PRO A 45 44.41 13.61 8.92
C PRO A 45 44.71 12.56 7.85
N TYR A 46 44.90 13.00 6.61
CA TYR A 46 45.14 12.14 5.46
C TYR A 46 45.98 12.87 4.39
N PRO A 47 46.96 12.21 3.73
CA PRO A 47 47.92 12.89 2.86
C PRO A 47 47.34 13.50 1.56
N LYS A 48 46.04 13.31 1.29
CA LYS A 48 45.39 13.73 0.04
C LYS A 48 43.98 14.27 0.29
N THR A 49 43.55 15.21 -0.53
CA THR A 49 42.14 15.61 -0.64
C THR A 49 41.48 14.94 -1.84
N GLN A 50 40.16 15.02 -1.94
CA GLN A 50 39.42 14.44 -3.06
C GLN A 50 39.64 15.24 -4.36
N SER A 51 39.78 14.55 -5.49
CA SER A 51 39.85 15.16 -6.82
C SER A 51 38.45 15.50 -7.32
N HIS A 52 37.79 16.38 -6.58
CA HIS A 52 36.44 16.86 -6.83
C HIS A 52 36.42 18.37 -7.05
N LEU A 53 35.53 18.81 -7.95
CA LEU A 53 35.18 20.21 -8.17
C LEU A 53 33.66 20.37 -8.15
N LEU A 54 33.19 21.47 -7.60
CA LEU A 54 31.80 21.90 -7.65
C LEU A 54 31.73 23.29 -8.28
N TYR A 55 31.03 23.40 -9.40
CA TYR A 55 30.81 24.63 -10.13
C TYR A 55 29.42 25.19 -9.88
N SER A 56 29.33 26.52 -9.80
CA SER A 56 28.08 27.26 -9.86
C SER A 56 27.40 27.11 -11.24
N PRO A 57 26.11 27.44 -11.35
CA PRO A 57 25.42 27.53 -12.65
C PRO A 57 26.13 28.47 -13.65
N ASP A 58 26.81 29.49 -13.13
CA ASP A 58 27.54 30.52 -13.87
C ASP A 58 28.92 30.04 -14.37
N GLY A 59 29.37 28.86 -13.94
CA GLY A 59 30.65 28.28 -14.37
C GLY A 59 31.84 28.63 -13.47
N GLU A 60 31.61 29.08 -12.24
CA GLU A 60 32.65 29.38 -11.27
C GLU A 60 32.85 28.24 -10.27
N VAL A 61 34.08 27.94 -9.87
CA VAL A 61 34.34 26.93 -8.85
C VAL A 61 33.96 27.49 -7.47
N ILE A 62 32.98 26.86 -6.81
CA ILE A 62 32.49 27.27 -5.49
C ILE A 62 32.98 26.38 -4.34
N ALA A 63 33.41 25.16 -4.65
CA ALA A 63 34.01 24.24 -3.68
C ALA A 63 34.86 23.17 -4.39
N TRP A 64 35.84 22.62 -3.70
CA TRP A 64 36.73 21.56 -4.20
C TRP A 64 37.13 20.62 -3.06
N GLY A 65 37.83 19.52 -3.35
CA GLY A 65 38.31 18.64 -2.29
C GLY A 65 37.20 17.89 -1.55
N PHE A 66 37.40 17.65 -0.25
CA PHE A 66 36.37 17.09 0.63
C PHE A 66 35.14 17.99 0.74
N ASP A 67 35.34 19.31 0.69
CA ASP A 67 34.27 20.30 0.84
C ASP A 67 33.30 20.31 -0.35
N ALA A 68 33.73 19.89 -1.55
CA ALA A 68 32.87 19.88 -2.73
C ALA A 68 31.57 19.08 -2.53
N ARG A 69 31.66 17.86 -1.98
CA ARG A 69 30.47 17.02 -1.73
C ARG A 69 29.63 17.55 -0.59
N LYS A 70 30.27 18.04 0.47
CA LYS A 70 29.58 18.65 1.62
C LYS A 70 28.76 19.85 1.15
N LYS A 71 29.38 20.73 0.37
CA LYS A 71 28.72 21.91 -0.19
C LYS A 71 27.58 21.55 -1.13
N LEU A 72 27.75 20.52 -1.96
CA LEU A 72 26.67 20.02 -2.82
C LEU A 72 25.47 19.52 -1.99
N ALA A 73 25.70 18.80 -0.90
CA ALA A 73 24.64 18.31 -0.02
C ALA A 73 23.89 19.44 0.70
N GLU A 74 24.60 20.51 1.09
CA GLU A 74 24.01 21.71 1.71
C GLU A 74 23.03 22.44 0.78
N LEU A 75 23.17 22.32 -0.54
CA LEU A 75 22.31 23.00 -1.53
C LEU A 75 20.91 22.36 -1.67
N GLN A 76 20.69 21.15 -1.14
CA GLN A 76 19.40 20.44 -1.12
C GLN A 76 18.66 20.49 -2.47
N LYS A 77 17.55 21.23 -2.56
CA LYS A 77 16.66 21.32 -3.73
C LYS A 77 17.30 22.04 -4.93
N ASP A 78 18.34 22.85 -4.72
CA ASP A 78 19.03 23.58 -5.79
C ASP A 78 20.25 22.82 -6.33
N ALA A 79 20.60 21.66 -5.76
CA ALA A 79 21.80 20.91 -6.12
C ALA A 79 21.88 20.57 -7.63
N ASP A 80 20.75 20.35 -8.30
CA ASP A 80 20.68 20.03 -9.73
C ASP A 80 21.09 21.20 -10.65
N LYS A 81 21.13 22.44 -10.14
CA LYS A 81 21.59 23.61 -10.91
C LYS A 81 23.13 23.67 -10.99
N TYR A 82 23.83 22.97 -10.09
CA TYR A 82 25.28 23.00 -9.95
C TYR A 82 25.94 21.83 -10.69
N MET A 83 27.21 21.98 -11.06
CA MET A 83 27.94 20.96 -11.82
C MET A 83 29.04 20.36 -10.95
N PHE A 84 28.85 19.12 -10.53
CA PHE A 84 29.81 18.37 -9.71
C PHE A 84 30.65 17.42 -10.57
N PHE A 85 31.98 17.55 -10.49
CA PHE A 85 32.93 16.74 -11.24
C PHE A 85 33.77 15.88 -10.30
N GLN A 86 33.87 14.59 -10.63
CA GLN A 86 34.71 13.59 -9.96
C GLN A 86 35.36 12.68 -11.00
N ASN A 87 36.51 12.09 -10.68
CA ASN A 87 37.23 11.17 -11.56
C ASN A 87 37.47 11.74 -12.98
N PHE A 88 37.47 13.07 -13.14
CA PHE A 88 37.57 13.73 -14.45
C PHE A 88 38.92 13.48 -15.14
N LYS A 89 39.95 13.05 -14.41
CA LYS A 89 41.21 12.55 -14.97
C LYS A 89 41.01 11.35 -15.91
N MET A 90 40.02 10.48 -15.64
CA MET A 90 39.75 9.31 -16.50
C MET A 90 39.29 9.71 -17.89
N GLN A 91 38.69 10.90 -18.04
CA GLN A 91 38.21 11.40 -19.32
C GLN A 91 39.36 11.68 -20.31
N LEU A 92 40.61 11.82 -19.84
CA LEU A 92 41.79 11.88 -20.70
C LEU A 92 42.08 10.56 -21.44
N ARG A 93 41.56 9.43 -20.95
CA ARG A 93 41.75 8.09 -21.54
C ARG A 93 40.48 7.54 -22.16
N GLU A 94 39.33 7.79 -21.53
CA GLU A 94 38.09 7.08 -21.81
C GLU A 94 37.09 7.90 -22.64
N SER A 95 37.31 9.21 -22.81
CA SER A 95 36.34 10.04 -23.52
C SER A 95 36.36 9.76 -25.03
N ARG A 96 35.19 9.42 -25.57
CA ARG A 96 34.92 9.32 -27.01
C ARG A 96 34.49 10.64 -27.63
N GLN A 97 34.34 11.70 -26.82
CA GLN A 97 33.85 13.01 -27.24
C GLN A 97 34.96 14.05 -27.13
N ASN A 98 35.31 14.63 -28.26
CA ASN A 98 36.32 15.67 -28.39
C ASN A 98 35.77 16.87 -29.18
N ASN A 99 36.32 18.04 -28.92
CA ASN A 99 36.18 19.22 -29.76
C ASN A 99 37.58 19.75 -30.14
N ALA A 100 37.65 20.89 -30.83
CA ALA A 100 38.92 21.51 -31.21
C ALA A 100 39.86 21.80 -30.02
N ASN A 101 39.33 21.90 -28.80
CA ASN A 101 40.06 22.25 -27.59
C ASN A 101 40.37 21.03 -26.69
N GLY A 102 39.97 19.82 -27.09
CA GLY A 102 40.29 18.57 -26.37
C GLY A 102 39.08 17.74 -25.97
N PHE A 103 39.24 16.87 -24.97
CA PHE A 103 38.17 16.03 -24.45
C PHE A 103 37.13 16.85 -23.69
N VAL A 104 35.86 16.49 -23.87
CA VAL A 104 34.72 17.24 -23.31
C VAL A 104 33.86 16.33 -22.43
N ILE A 105 33.31 16.92 -21.36
CA ILE A 105 32.22 16.35 -20.57
C ILE A 105 30.96 17.17 -20.83
N THR A 106 29.90 16.53 -21.31
CA THR A 106 28.57 17.14 -21.39
C THR A 106 27.86 17.00 -20.05
N THR A 107 27.54 18.13 -19.41
CA THR A 107 26.81 18.14 -18.14
C THR A 107 25.33 17.86 -18.34
N LYS A 108 24.59 17.59 -17.25
CA LYS A 108 23.13 17.42 -17.27
C LYS A 108 22.40 18.60 -17.95
N ASN A 109 22.95 19.80 -17.84
CA ASN A 109 22.40 21.03 -18.42
C ASN A 109 22.85 21.26 -19.88
N ARG A 110 23.37 20.22 -20.55
CA ARG A 110 23.89 20.23 -21.93
C ARG A 110 25.01 21.26 -22.17
N LYS A 111 25.68 21.73 -21.11
CA LYS A 111 26.91 22.52 -21.23
C LYS A 111 28.09 21.57 -21.45
N ASN A 112 28.94 21.91 -22.40
CA ASN A 112 30.17 21.19 -22.70
C ASN A 112 31.33 21.85 -21.96
N ILE A 113 32.00 21.10 -21.09
CA ILE A 113 33.18 21.57 -20.36
C ILE A 113 34.40 20.78 -20.82
N VAL A 114 35.49 21.48 -21.12
CA VAL A 114 36.75 20.84 -21.54
C VAL A 114 37.45 20.27 -20.32
N VAL A 115 37.86 19.00 -20.42
CA VAL A 115 38.48 18.25 -19.30
C VAL A 115 39.77 18.92 -18.84
N ILE A 116 40.53 19.52 -19.76
CA ILE A 116 41.78 20.19 -19.42
C ILE A 116 41.56 21.40 -18.51
N ASP A 117 40.43 22.11 -18.68
CA ASP A 117 40.07 23.26 -17.85
C ASP A 117 39.77 22.80 -16.42
N LEU A 118 39.04 21.70 -16.25
CA LEU A 118 38.80 21.09 -14.94
C LEU A 118 40.11 20.72 -14.23
N ILE A 119 41.07 20.14 -14.97
CA ILE A 119 42.38 19.79 -14.41
C ILE A 119 43.16 21.04 -14.04
N ALA A 120 43.18 22.05 -14.91
CA ALA A 120 43.86 23.31 -14.67
C ALA A 120 43.29 24.03 -13.45
N ASP A 121 41.97 24.10 -13.31
CA ASP A 121 41.30 24.74 -12.18
C ASP A 121 41.60 24.00 -10.86
N TYR A 122 41.54 22.67 -10.87
CA TYR A 122 41.90 21.87 -9.71
C TYR A 122 43.35 22.08 -9.28
N LEU A 123 44.30 22.03 -10.22
CA LEU A 123 45.71 22.22 -9.94
C LEU A 123 46.02 23.67 -9.50
N ARG A 124 45.30 24.66 -10.05
CA ARG A 124 45.42 26.06 -9.63
C ARG A 124 45.01 26.23 -8.18
N LEU A 125 43.85 25.69 -7.79
CA LEU A 125 43.36 25.70 -6.40
C LEU A 125 44.33 25.00 -5.44
N LEU A 126 44.85 23.83 -5.84
CA LEU A 126 45.82 23.08 -5.05
C LEU A 126 47.13 23.86 -4.86
N LYS A 127 47.64 24.46 -5.93
CA LYS A 127 48.86 25.29 -5.92
C LYS A 127 48.66 26.55 -5.09
N ASP A 128 47.53 27.24 -5.24
CA ASP A 128 47.24 28.48 -4.50
C ASP A 128 47.09 28.20 -3.00
N LEU A 129 46.42 27.10 -2.62
CA LEU A 129 46.36 26.65 -1.23
C LEU A 129 47.76 26.33 -0.68
N ALA A 130 48.54 25.54 -1.42
CA ALA A 130 49.89 25.17 -1.01
C ALA A 130 50.76 26.42 -0.78
N LEU A 131 50.76 27.36 -1.73
CA LEU A 131 51.53 28.59 -1.61
C LEU A 131 51.08 29.45 -0.43
N LYS A 132 49.77 29.53 -0.16
CA LYS A 132 49.22 30.26 0.99
C LYS A 132 49.71 29.67 2.31
N GLU A 133 49.53 28.38 2.52
CA GLU A 133 49.91 27.73 3.78
C GLU A 133 51.44 27.72 3.99
N ILE A 134 52.22 27.44 2.94
CA ILE A 134 53.68 27.43 3.01
C ILE A 134 54.22 28.84 3.34
N LYS A 135 53.58 29.89 2.82
CA LYS A 135 53.88 31.29 3.16
C LYS A 135 53.69 31.54 4.64
N GLU A 136 52.54 31.16 5.18
CA GLU A 136 52.19 31.35 6.60
C GLU A 136 53.18 30.61 7.51
N ILE A 137 53.50 29.35 7.21
CA ILE A 137 54.46 28.54 7.97
C ILE A 137 55.87 29.17 7.96
N LYS A 138 56.39 29.58 6.79
CA LYS A 138 57.74 30.16 6.75
C LYS A 138 57.81 31.53 7.39
N ILE A 139 56.74 32.35 7.32
CA ILE A 139 56.65 33.61 8.07
C ILE A 139 56.76 33.35 9.57
N LEU A 140 55.99 32.37 10.09
CA LEU A 140 56.05 31.99 11.50
C LEU A 140 57.45 31.50 11.90
N ASN A 141 58.10 30.66 11.07
CA ASN A 141 59.46 30.21 11.34
C ASN A 141 60.48 31.36 11.36
N TYR A 142 60.36 32.34 10.45
CA TYR A 142 61.21 33.54 10.48
C TYR A 142 61.02 34.34 11.77
N ILE A 143 59.76 34.61 12.14
CA ILE A 143 59.43 35.34 13.37
C ILE A 143 59.98 34.60 14.59
N CYS A 144 59.77 33.28 14.68
CA CYS A 144 60.29 32.47 15.79
C CYS A 144 61.82 32.46 15.85
N SER A 145 62.51 32.34 14.71
CA SER A 145 63.98 32.36 14.66
C SER A 145 64.54 33.72 15.07
N ASP A 146 63.92 34.81 14.61
CA ASP A 146 64.33 36.17 14.98
C ASP A 146 64.06 36.45 16.47
N LEU A 147 62.92 35.99 17.00
CA LEU A 147 62.61 36.07 18.44
C LEU A 147 63.58 35.26 19.29
N GLN A 148 63.93 34.04 18.87
CA GLN A 148 64.94 33.22 19.57
C GLN A 148 66.30 33.89 19.58
N ARG A 149 66.73 34.51 18.48
CA ARG A 149 67.99 35.26 18.42
C ARG A 149 67.99 36.44 19.38
N VAL A 150 66.88 37.18 19.45
CA VAL A 150 66.72 38.29 20.42
C VAL A 150 66.75 37.77 21.85
N LEU A 151 66.11 36.63 22.15
CA LEU A 151 66.13 36.01 23.48
C LEU A 151 67.55 35.58 23.90
N ILE A 152 68.27 34.87 23.03
CA ILE A 152 69.67 34.44 23.28
C ILE A 152 70.57 35.66 23.50
N TRP A 153 70.36 36.74 22.73
CA TRP A 153 71.11 37.98 22.91
C TRP A 153 70.82 38.66 24.26
N LEU A 154 69.55 38.71 24.68
CA LEU A 154 69.16 39.22 26.01
C LEU A 154 69.72 38.38 27.16
N GLU A 155 69.79 37.06 26.99
CA GLU A 155 70.43 36.15 27.96
C GLU A 155 71.95 36.34 28.03
N THR A 156 72.60 36.59 26.89
CA THR A 156 74.04 36.90 26.80
C THR A 156 74.38 38.21 27.50
N LEU A 157 73.50 39.22 27.39
CA LEU A 157 73.62 40.48 28.14
C LEU A 157 73.43 40.29 29.64
N LYS A 158 72.43 39.51 30.06
CA LYS A 158 72.16 39.18 31.47
C LYS A 158 73.33 38.46 32.16
N SER A 159 74.10 37.69 31.39
CA SER A 159 75.27 36.95 31.88
C SER A 159 76.56 37.79 31.94
N GLY A 160 76.50 39.09 31.64
CA GLY A 160 77.63 40.03 31.80
C GLY A 160 78.62 40.05 30.63
N ASN A 161 78.36 39.32 29.55
CA ASN A 161 79.20 39.30 28.36
C ASN A 161 78.92 40.52 27.46
N LYS A 162 79.98 41.14 26.89
CA LYS A 162 79.84 42.23 25.92
C LYS A 162 79.37 41.69 24.56
N PRO A 163 78.28 42.21 23.97
CA PRO A 163 77.84 41.77 22.65
C PRO A 163 78.77 42.27 21.53
N ASN A 164 78.84 41.53 20.43
CA ASN A 164 79.54 41.93 19.22
C ASN A 164 78.80 43.08 18.52
N TYR A 165 79.54 44.08 18.02
CA TYR A 165 78.99 45.25 17.31
C TYR A 165 78.14 44.89 16.07
N GLN A 166 78.45 43.79 15.37
CA GLN A 166 77.63 43.31 14.24
C GLN A 166 76.26 42.75 14.66
N ASP A 167 76.08 42.37 15.93
CA ASP A 167 74.79 41.94 16.47
C ASP A 167 73.91 43.15 16.83
N ILE A 168 74.52 44.28 17.17
CA ILE A 168 73.82 45.52 17.51
C ILE A 168 73.05 46.06 16.30
N ASP A 169 73.67 46.15 15.12
CA ASP A 169 73.00 46.64 13.91
C ASP A 169 71.82 45.74 13.48
N LYS A 170 71.95 44.42 13.62
CA LYS A 170 70.88 43.47 13.33
C LYS A 170 69.72 43.60 14.32
N VAL A 171 70.03 43.81 15.60
CA VAL A 171 69.04 44.08 16.66
C VAL A 171 68.36 45.43 16.45
N VAL A 172 69.09 46.48 16.03
CA VAL A 172 68.54 47.79 15.69
C VAL A 172 67.59 47.70 14.49
N ILE A 173 67.92 46.94 13.45
CA ILE A 173 67.01 46.70 12.31
C ILE A 173 65.74 45.96 12.78
N LEU A 174 65.88 44.92 13.61
CA LEU A 174 64.74 44.19 14.20
C LEU A 174 63.85 45.09 15.09
N ILE A 175 64.46 45.95 15.91
CA ILE A 175 63.76 46.91 16.77
C ILE A 175 63.11 48.03 15.93
N SER A 176 63.72 48.45 14.82
CA SER A 176 63.13 49.44 13.92
C SER A 176 61.88 48.91 13.21
N GLY A 177 61.80 47.59 12.96
CA GLY A 177 60.60 46.90 12.47
C GLY A 177 59.56 46.57 13.56
N LYS A 178 59.85 46.85 14.84
CA LYS A 178 59.05 46.45 16.01
C LYS A 178 57.62 46.96 15.95
N ASN A 179 57.37 48.17 15.45
CA ASN A 179 56.00 48.70 15.36
C ASN A 179 55.10 47.86 14.44
N LYS A 180 55.66 47.30 13.37
CA LYS A 180 54.93 46.46 12.42
C LYS A 180 54.70 45.05 12.97
N LEU A 181 55.67 44.52 13.72
CA LEU A 181 55.51 43.25 14.46
C LEU A 181 54.51 43.40 15.61
N LEU A 182 54.53 44.52 16.34
CA LEU A 182 53.59 44.82 17.42
C LEU A 182 52.16 44.94 16.88
N SER A 183 51.95 45.64 15.77
CA SER A 183 50.62 45.74 15.16
C SER A 183 50.10 44.38 14.69
N LEU A 184 50.97 43.54 14.12
CA LEU A 184 50.61 42.19 13.70
C LEU A 184 50.25 41.31 14.90
N TYR A 185 51.04 41.39 15.98
CA TYR A 185 50.79 40.67 17.23
C TYR A 185 49.49 41.11 17.90
N SER A 186 49.22 42.42 17.97
CA SER A 186 47.96 42.95 18.50
C SER A 186 46.75 42.48 17.69
N SER A 187 46.86 42.46 16.35
CA SER A 187 45.81 41.92 15.48
C SER A 187 45.57 40.43 15.72
N LEU A 188 46.64 39.62 15.84
CA LEU A 188 46.56 38.20 16.14
C LEU A 188 45.95 37.93 17.52
N LEU A 189 46.30 38.75 18.53
CA LEU A 189 45.73 38.64 19.87
C LEU A 189 44.22 38.93 19.86
N GLN A 190 43.80 39.90 19.08
CA GLN A 190 42.39 40.27 18.95
C GLN A 190 41.58 39.20 18.20
N GLU A 191 42.16 38.59 17.16
CA GLU A 191 41.59 37.40 16.54
C GLU A 191 41.51 36.23 17.52
N GLN A 192 42.55 35.99 18.33
CA GLN A 192 42.55 34.92 19.33
C GLN A 192 41.44 35.09 20.37
N ILE A 193 41.17 36.32 20.82
CA ILE A 193 40.03 36.62 21.72
C ILE A 193 38.70 36.31 21.02
N ASN A 194 38.53 36.74 19.77
CA ASN A 194 37.32 36.47 19.00
C ASN A 194 37.11 34.95 18.77
N PHE A 195 38.21 34.19 18.60
CA PHE A 195 38.15 32.73 18.55
C PHE A 195 37.77 32.10 19.90
N GLN A 196 38.26 32.63 21.02
CA GLN A 196 37.87 32.18 22.37
C GLN A 196 36.37 32.35 22.61
N ASP A 197 35.79 33.47 22.20
CA ASP A 197 34.35 33.72 22.32
C ASP A 197 33.53 32.73 21.49
N LYS A 198 33.95 32.46 20.24
CA LYS A 198 33.32 31.45 19.39
C LYS A 198 33.44 30.04 19.98
N ILE A 199 34.58 29.70 20.58
CA ILE A 199 34.77 28.41 21.28
C ILE A 199 33.81 28.31 22.49
N SER A 200 33.59 29.40 23.22
CA SER A 200 32.64 29.43 24.35
C SER A 200 31.20 29.15 23.88
N LEU A 201 30.76 29.85 22.82
CA LEU A 201 29.46 29.60 22.18
C LEU A 201 29.32 28.15 21.70
N LEU A 202 30.32 27.61 21.00
CA LEU A 202 30.32 26.23 20.55
C LEU A 202 30.24 25.22 21.72
N LYS A 203 30.91 25.49 22.84
CA LYS A 203 30.81 24.65 24.04
C LYS A 203 29.40 24.64 24.63
N GLN A 204 28.73 25.79 24.63
CA GLN A 204 27.34 25.91 25.07
C GLN A 204 26.41 25.11 24.15
N ASP A 205 26.59 25.23 22.83
CA ASP A 205 25.82 24.47 21.85
C ASP A 205 26.03 22.95 21.98
N ILE A 206 27.28 22.51 22.20
CA ILE A 206 27.59 21.11 22.48
C ILE A 206 26.86 20.62 23.72
N THR A 207 26.85 21.40 24.80
CA THR A 207 26.14 21.04 26.05
C THR A 207 24.64 20.91 25.82
N ASN A 208 24.03 21.87 25.09
CA ASN A 208 22.63 21.83 24.72
C ASN A 208 22.30 20.59 23.87
N PHE A 209 23.17 20.25 22.92
CA PHE A 209 23.01 19.09 22.06
C PHE A 209 23.11 17.79 22.86
N GLN A 210 24.07 17.69 23.78
CA GLN A 210 24.22 16.55 24.69
C GLN A 210 22.98 16.36 25.56
N GLN A 211 22.40 17.43 26.09
CA GLN A 211 21.18 17.35 26.89
C GLN A 211 19.98 16.85 26.07
N LYS A 212 19.80 17.37 24.84
CA LYS A 212 18.76 16.87 23.92
C LYS A 212 18.97 15.40 23.56
N ASN A 213 20.21 14.99 23.32
CA ASN A 213 20.53 13.61 22.98
C ASN A 213 20.24 12.65 24.17
N SER A 214 20.51 13.08 25.40
CA SER A 214 20.14 12.33 26.60
C SER A 214 18.62 12.15 26.74
N GLN A 215 17.84 13.21 26.49
CA GLN A 215 16.37 13.14 26.48
C GLN A 215 15.85 12.18 25.40
N GLN A 216 16.41 12.25 24.18
CA GLN A 216 16.05 11.31 23.11
C GLN A 216 16.38 9.87 23.47
N THR A 217 17.52 9.62 24.11
CA THR A 217 17.92 8.29 24.55
C THR A 217 16.94 7.72 25.58
N GLN A 218 16.48 8.55 26.53
CA GLN A 218 15.44 8.15 27.49
C GLN A 218 14.11 7.82 26.80
N TYR A 219 13.71 8.61 25.81
CA TYR A 219 12.49 8.36 25.05
C TYR A 219 12.57 7.06 24.23
N ILE A 220 13.71 6.77 23.59
CA ILE A 220 13.94 5.52 22.86
C ILE A 220 13.81 4.32 23.81
N SER A 221 14.45 4.37 24.98
CA SER A 221 14.34 3.30 25.99
C SER A 221 12.89 3.05 26.41
N PHE A 222 12.09 4.10 26.57
CA PHE A 222 10.67 3.99 26.90
C PHE A 222 9.88 3.28 25.79
N ILE A 223 10.10 3.67 24.53
CA ILE A 223 9.44 3.05 23.37
C ILE A 223 9.85 1.57 23.23
N GLU A 224 11.10 1.22 23.50
CA GLU A 224 11.57 -0.16 23.48
C GLU A 224 10.89 -1.02 24.56
N ASP A 225 10.68 -0.48 25.76
CA ASP A 225 9.92 -1.16 26.82
C ASP A 225 8.47 -1.39 26.44
N GLU A 226 7.82 -0.39 25.85
CA GLU A 226 6.43 -0.51 25.40
C GLU A 226 6.28 -1.55 24.28
N LYS A 227 7.23 -1.55 23.33
CA LYS A 227 7.31 -2.57 22.28
C LYS A 227 7.49 -3.98 22.86
N ARG A 228 8.31 -4.14 23.91
CA ARG A 228 8.47 -5.44 24.60
C ARG A 228 7.15 -5.93 25.21
N LYS A 229 6.41 -5.05 25.89
CA LYS A 229 5.09 -5.37 26.46
C LYS A 229 4.11 -5.83 25.38
N LEU A 230 3.98 -5.06 24.30
CA LEU A 230 3.10 -5.38 23.17
C LEU A 230 3.48 -6.70 22.47
N THR A 231 4.77 -7.03 22.45
CA THR A 231 5.26 -8.30 21.89
C THR A 231 4.82 -9.49 22.75
N ILE A 232 4.92 -9.37 24.07
CA ILE A 232 4.45 -10.40 25.00
C ILE A 232 2.94 -10.60 24.87
N GLU A 233 2.17 -9.51 24.82
CA GLU A 233 0.71 -9.56 24.65
C GLU A 233 0.31 -10.23 23.33
N ASN A 234 0.96 -9.87 22.21
CA ASN A 234 0.71 -10.52 20.93
C ASN A 234 1.00 -12.02 20.95
N ASN A 235 2.06 -12.45 21.64
CA ASN A 235 2.36 -13.87 21.77
C ASN A 235 1.29 -14.62 22.57
N ASN A 236 0.77 -14.01 23.64
CA ASN A 236 -0.34 -14.57 24.41
C ASN A 236 -1.61 -14.69 23.56
N LEU A 237 -1.94 -13.65 22.79
CA LEU A 237 -3.09 -13.67 21.88
C LEU A 237 -2.96 -14.75 20.80
N ARG A 238 -1.76 -14.95 20.25
CA ARG A 238 -1.49 -16.04 19.29
C ARG A 238 -1.71 -17.42 19.91
N GLN A 239 -1.24 -17.65 21.13
CA GLN A 239 -1.46 -18.90 21.84
C GLN A 239 -2.95 -19.14 22.11
N ASN A 240 -3.69 -18.11 22.51
CA ASN A 240 -5.13 -18.21 22.73
C ASN A 240 -5.89 -18.52 21.42
N ASN A 241 -5.55 -17.85 20.33
CA ASN A 241 -6.14 -18.14 19.01
C ASN A 241 -5.88 -19.59 18.57
N GLN A 242 -4.67 -20.10 18.83
CA GLN A 242 -4.35 -21.49 18.51
C GLN A 242 -5.15 -22.48 19.36
N ARG A 243 -5.34 -22.20 20.66
CA ARG A 243 -6.21 -23.00 21.54
C ARG A 243 -7.66 -23.02 21.05
N LEU A 244 -8.23 -21.85 20.75
CA LEU A 244 -9.60 -21.73 20.25
C LEU A 244 -9.79 -22.44 18.91
N SER A 245 -8.80 -22.38 18.01
CA SER A 245 -8.82 -23.10 16.74
C SER A 245 -8.86 -24.62 16.95
N ASN A 246 -8.05 -25.13 17.89
CA ASN A 246 -8.04 -26.54 18.24
C ASN A 246 -9.38 -27.01 18.84
N GLU A 247 -9.97 -26.21 19.73
CA GLU A 247 -11.30 -26.49 20.29
C GLU A 247 -12.38 -26.49 19.20
N ARG A 248 -12.38 -25.49 18.31
CA ARG A 248 -13.30 -25.44 17.17
C ARG A 248 -13.21 -26.70 16.31
N ASN A 249 -12.00 -27.15 16.02
CA ASN A 249 -11.77 -28.36 15.22
C ASN A 249 -12.22 -29.62 15.95
N TYR A 250 -12.05 -29.68 17.28
CA TYR A 250 -12.56 -30.77 18.10
C TYR A 250 -14.09 -30.85 18.03
N TYR A 251 -14.79 -29.74 18.25
CA TYR A 251 -16.26 -29.71 18.17
C TYR A 251 -16.78 -29.98 16.76
N ALA A 252 -16.12 -29.47 15.72
CA ALA A 252 -16.47 -29.76 14.33
C ALA A 252 -16.43 -31.27 14.02
N ARG A 253 -15.43 -31.98 14.53
CA ARG A 253 -15.33 -33.44 14.39
C ARG A 253 -16.47 -34.16 15.11
N GLN A 254 -16.81 -33.74 16.33
CA GLN A 254 -17.92 -34.32 17.10
C GLN A 254 -19.28 -34.17 16.39
N ILE A 255 -19.52 -33.00 15.78
CA ILE A 255 -20.74 -32.74 14.99
C ILE A 255 -20.79 -33.62 13.74
N GLN A 256 -19.65 -33.81 13.08
CA GLN A 256 -19.57 -34.59 11.83
C GLN A 256 -19.82 -36.09 12.07
N THR A 257 -19.47 -36.63 13.23
CA THR A 257 -19.49 -38.08 13.47
C THR A 257 -20.84 -38.66 13.93
N ASN A 258 -21.78 -37.89 14.50
CA ASN A 258 -22.81 -38.51 15.36
C ASN A 258 -24.29 -38.38 14.99
N THR A 259 -24.71 -37.57 14.01
CA THR A 259 -26.17 -37.42 13.78
C THR A 259 -26.57 -37.38 12.31
N GLN A 260 -25.83 -36.71 11.44
CA GLN A 260 -26.25 -36.55 10.05
C GLN A 260 -25.99 -37.80 9.20
N GLN A 261 -24.86 -38.51 9.39
CA GLN A 261 -24.53 -39.67 8.57
C GLN A 261 -25.43 -40.89 8.84
N GLN A 262 -25.79 -41.15 10.10
CA GLN A 262 -26.70 -42.24 10.45
C GLN A 262 -28.12 -41.98 9.93
N TYR A 263 -28.61 -40.75 10.03
CA TYR A 263 -29.93 -40.38 9.53
C TYR A 263 -29.99 -40.43 7.99
N LEU A 264 -28.91 -40.03 7.30
CA LEU A 264 -28.81 -40.11 5.85
C LEU A 264 -28.85 -41.57 5.34
N LEU A 265 -28.16 -42.48 6.03
CA LEU A 265 -28.19 -43.91 5.70
C LEU A 265 -29.58 -44.52 5.89
N GLN A 266 -30.28 -44.11 6.95
CA GLN A 266 -31.65 -44.57 7.22
C GLN A 266 -32.64 -44.08 6.15
N LEU A 267 -32.55 -42.79 5.76
CA LEU A 267 -33.35 -42.24 4.66
C LEU A 267 -33.04 -42.91 3.32
N GLN A 268 -31.77 -43.25 3.05
CA GLN A 268 -31.37 -43.95 1.83
C GLN A 268 -31.95 -45.37 1.75
N ASP A 269 -32.08 -46.06 2.88
CA ASP A 269 -32.74 -47.37 2.95
C ASP A 269 -34.24 -47.27 2.74
N GLU A 270 -34.90 -46.27 3.34
CA GLU A 270 -36.33 -46.01 3.11
C GLU A 270 -36.62 -45.70 1.64
N ILE A 271 -35.82 -44.83 1.01
CA ILE A 271 -35.93 -44.52 -0.43
C ILE A 271 -35.77 -45.79 -1.28
N ARG A 272 -34.81 -46.67 -0.94
CA ARG A 272 -34.63 -47.95 -1.65
C ARG A 272 -35.87 -48.84 -1.53
N GLN A 273 -36.48 -48.92 -0.35
CA GLN A 273 -37.68 -49.73 -0.16
C GLN A 273 -38.88 -49.18 -0.94
N ILE A 274 -39.05 -47.86 -0.95
CA ILE A 274 -40.12 -47.19 -1.71
C ILE A 274 -39.93 -47.44 -3.21
N ASN A 275 -38.72 -47.27 -3.74
CA ASN A 275 -38.44 -47.52 -5.15
C ASN A 275 -38.69 -48.98 -5.57
N LYS A 276 -38.40 -49.94 -4.69
CA LYS A 276 -38.73 -51.35 -4.95
C LYS A 276 -40.25 -51.54 -5.07
N LYS A 277 -41.03 -50.99 -4.14
CA LYS A 277 -42.50 -51.06 -4.19
C LYS A 277 -43.07 -50.38 -5.43
N TYR A 278 -42.51 -49.24 -5.82
CA TYR A 278 -42.89 -48.53 -7.05
C TYR A 278 -42.68 -49.40 -8.29
N ASN A 279 -41.52 -50.04 -8.41
CA ASN A 279 -41.20 -50.92 -9.54
C ASN A 279 -42.10 -52.17 -9.60
N ASP A 280 -42.49 -52.72 -8.45
CA ASP A 280 -43.42 -53.85 -8.40
C ASP A 280 -44.83 -53.41 -8.82
N LEU A 281 -45.30 -52.24 -8.34
CA LEU A 281 -46.56 -51.64 -8.80
C LEU A 281 -46.57 -51.34 -10.30
N GLU A 282 -45.45 -50.86 -10.84
CA GLU A 282 -45.31 -50.56 -12.27
C GLU A 282 -45.44 -51.84 -13.13
N LYS A 283 -44.92 -52.97 -12.66
CA LYS A 283 -45.13 -54.28 -13.32
C LYS A 283 -46.58 -54.71 -13.25
N ASP A 284 -47.25 -54.52 -12.12
CA ASP A 284 -48.66 -54.87 -11.95
C ASP A 284 -49.55 -54.00 -12.86
N ILE A 285 -49.27 -52.69 -12.94
CA ILE A 285 -49.94 -51.78 -13.88
C ILE A 285 -49.76 -52.27 -15.31
N LYS A 286 -48.53 -52.64 -15.70
CA LYS A 286 -48.26 -53.16 -17.05
C LYS A 286 -48.97 -54.48 -17.33
N HIS A 287 -49.09 -55.36 -16.34
CA HIS A 287 -49.88 -56.59 -16.46
C HIS A 287 -51.36 -56.27 -16.68
N LEU A 288 -51.93 -55.39 -15.84
CA LEU A 288 -53.33 -54.97 -15.95
C LEU A 288 -53.60 -54.23 -17.28
N GLU A 289 -52.65 -53.46 -17.79
CA GLU A 289 -52.74 -52.83 -19.10
C GLU A 289 -52.77 -53.86 -20.23
N ASN A 290 -51.94 -54.91 -20.14
CA ASN A 290 -51.96 -56.01 -21.11
C ASN A 290 -53.30 -56.75 -21.07
N GLU A 291 -53.78 -57.10 -19.89
CA GLU A 291 -55.07 -57.78 -19.71
C GLU A 291 -56.23 -56.89 -20.21
N ARG A 292 -56.21 -55.59 -19.90
CA ARG A 292 -57.14 -54.62 -20.46
C ARG A 292 -57.05 -54.59 -21.98
N ASN A 293 -55.86 -54.61 -22.57
CA ASN A 293 -55.69 -54.60 -24.02
C ASN A 293 -56.24 -55.89 -24.66
N GLU A 294 -56.04 -57.05 -24.04
CA GLU A 294 -56.65 -58.31 -24.47
C GLU A 294 -58.17 -58.25 -24.41
N LEU A 295 -58.73 -57.77 -23.29
CA LEU A 295 -60.18 -57.56 -23.14
C LEU A 295 -60.71 -56.52 -24.13
N VAL A 296 -59.94 -55.50 -24.48
CA VAL A 296 -60.29 -54.51 -25.51
C VAL A 296 -60.25 -55.13 -26.90
N ILE A 297 -59.31 -56.04 -27.18
CA ILE A 297 -59.28 -56.81 -28.44
C ILE A 297 -60.49 -57.74 -28.50
N GLU A 298 -60.80 -58.46 -27.43
CA GLU A 298 -61.97 -59.34 -27.36
C GLU A 298 -63.27 -58.56 -27.49
N LYS A 299 -63.40 -57.45 -26.75
CA LYS A 299 -64.48 -56.47 -26.89
C LYS A 299 -64.53 -55.91 -28.31
N GLY A 300 -63.38 -55.66 -28.94
CA GLY A 300 -63.25 -55.18 -30.33
C GLY A 300 -63.66 -56.25 -31.36
N GLN A 301 -63.43 -57.53 -31.09
CA GLN A 301 -63.92 -58.65 -31.90
C GLN A 301 -65.43 -58.83 -31.73
N ILE A 302 -65.94 -58.68 -30.51
CA ILE A 302 -67.39 -58.70 -30.21
C ILE A 302 -68.07 -57.47 -30.84
N LEU A 303 -67.46 -56.28 -30.73
CA LEU A 303 -67.90 -55.05 -31.36
C LEU A 303 -67.74 -55.11 -32.87
N GLY A 304 -66.73 -55.79 -33.42
CA GLY A 304 -66.59 -56.05 -34.86
C GLY A 304 -67.69 -56.98 -35.39
N LYS A 305 -68.08 -57.98 -34.59
CA LYS A 305 -69.27 -58.82 -34.85
C LYS A 305 -70.58 -58.03 -34.73
N LEU A 306 -70.64 -57.03 -33.84
CA LEU A 306 -71.78 -56.11 -33.69
C LEU A 306 -71.79 -54.97 -34.73
N ALA A 307 -70.63 -54.52 -35.20
CA ALA A 307 -70.44 -53.44 -36.18
C ALA A 307 -70.54 -53.96 -37.62
N ALA A 308 -70.28 -55.26 -37.86
CA ALA A 308 -70.80 -55.97 -39.03
C ALA A 308 -72.34 -55.98 -39.08
N LYS A 309 -73.01 -55.59 -37.99
CA LYS A 309 -74.46 -55.42 -37.86
C LYS A 309 -74.93 -53.96 -37.73
N GLN A 310 -74.05 -52.97 -37.57
CA GLN A 310 -74.47 -51.57 -37.45
C GLN A 310 -73.34 -50.57 -37.75
N ILE A 311 -73.67 -49.67 -38.68
CA ILE A 311 -72.85 -48.66 -39.33
C ILE A 311 -72.74 -47.38 -38.45
N ASP A 312 -71.66 -46.63 -38.67
CA ASP A 312 -71.48 -45.16 -38.55
C ASP A 312 -70.81 -44.50 -37.31
N LYS A 313 -69.68 -43.81 -37.62
CA LYS A 313 -69.29 -42.41 -37.31
C LYS A 313 -68.75 -41.96 -35.92
N THR A 314 -67.41 -41.78 -35.90
CA THR A 314 -66.59 -40.56 -35.64
C THR A 314 -66.61 -39.73 -34.33
N THR A 315 -65.39 -39.24 -34.01
CA THR A 315 -64.94 -37.95 -33.35
C THR A 315 -64.48 -38.08 -31.88
N THR A 316 -63.19 -38.00 -31.47
CA THR A 316 -62.10 -36.97 -31.48
C THR A 316 -62.33 -35.75 -30.56
N PHE A 317 -61.44 -35.51 -29.56
CA PHE A 317 -61.08 -34.18 -28.99
C PHE A 317 -59.76 -34.33 -28.17
N VAL A 318 -58.59 -33.86 -28.66
CA VAL A 318 -57.89 -32.55 -28.51
C VAL A 318 -57.28 -32.26 -27.12
N THR A 319 -55.97 -31.97 -27.15
CA THR A 319 -55.02 -31.58 -26.11
C THR A 319 -55.03 -30.07 -25.80
N TYR A 320 -54.69 -29.69 -24.57
CA TYR A 320 -54.40 -28.30 -24.17
C TYR A 320 -52.91 -28.13 -23.83
N THR A 321 -52.32 -27.04 -24.33
CA THR A 321 -51.03 -26.46 -23.95
C THR A 321 -51.26 -25.27 -23.01
N SER A 322 -50.44 -25.11 -21.95
CA SER A 322 -50.43 -23.94 -21.06
C SER A 322 -49.14 -23.14 -21.23
N SER A 323 -49.26 -21.81 -21.38
CA SER A 323 -48.17 -20.89 -21.75
C SER A 323 -48.35 -19.50 -21.11
N ASP A 324 -48.26 -19.39 -19.77
CA ASP A 324 -48.35 -18.08 -19.08
C ASP A 324 -47.19 -17.79 -18.09
N ASP A 325 -46.50 -18.79 -17.52
CA ASP A 325 -45.45 -18.57 -16.49
C ASP A 325 -44.14 -17.91 -17.01
N ASN A 326 -44.01 -17.70 -18.32
CA ASN A 326 -42.72 -17.40 -18.97
C ASN A 326 -42.43 -15.90 -19.16
N ILE A 327 -43.42 -15.03 -19.00
CA ILE A 327 -43.34 -13.62 -19.45
C ILE A 327 -42.68 -12.72 -18.39
N GLN A 328 -43.01 -12.90 -17.11
CA GLN A 328 -42.52 -12.03 -16.02
C GLN A 328 -41.00 -12.07 -15.88
N HIS A 329 -40.41 -13.28 -15.85
CA HIS A 329 -38.96 -13.44 -15.75
C HIS A 329 -38.22 -13.02 -17.01
N HIS A 330 -38.87 -13.06 -18.18
CA HIS A 330 -38.29 -12.53 -19.39
C HIS A 330 -38.11 -11.01 -19.31
N ILE A 331 -39.08 -10.27 -18.76
CA ILE A 331 -38.99 -8.82 -18.56
C ILE A 331 -37.89 -8.48 -17.54
N LEU A 332 -37.88 -9.18 -16.40
CA LEU A 332 -36.85 -8.97 -15.36
C LEU A 332 -35.44 -9.32 -15.86
N TYR A 333 -35.32 -10.33 -16.71
CA TYR A 333 -34.07 -10.65 -17.39
C TYR A 333 -33.59 -9.50 -18.29
N GLN A 334 -34.48 -8.86 -19.05
CA GLN A 334 -34.12 -7.70 -19.87
C GLN A 334 -33.69 -6.51 -19.01
N GLU A 335 -34.38 -6.24 -17.89
CA GLU A 335 -33.97 -5.18 -16.93
C GLU A 335 -32.59 -5.49 -16.32
N PHE A 336 -32.36 -6.74 -15.92
CA PHE A 336 -31.06 -7.21 -15.40
C PHE A 336 -29.95 -7.03 -16.43
N LYS A 337 -30.21 -7.42 -17.69
CA LYS A 337 -29.25 -7.27 -18.79
C LYS A 337 -28.96 -5.81 -19.11
N GLN A 338 -29.98 -4.95 -19.12
CA GLN A 338 -29.80 -3.51 -19.33
C GLN A 338 -28.94 -2.89 -18.21
N LEU A 339 -29.24 -3.22 -16.95
CA LEU A 339 -28.49 -2.74 -15.81
C LEU A 339 -27.02 -3.21 -15.90
N LYS A 340 -26.79 -4.49 -16.18
CA LYS A 340 -25.46 -5.11 -16.39
C LYS A 340 -24.67 -4.45 -17.53
N ASP A 341 -25.24 -4.40 -18.72
CA ASP A 341 -24.53 -4.07 -19.95
C ASP A 341 -24.39 -2.56 -20.19
N GLN A 342 -25.29 -1.75 -19.66
CA GLN A 342 -25.26 -0.29 -19.85
C GLN A 342 -24.78 0.41 -18.59
N GLU A 343 -25.48 0.24 -17.46
CA GLU A 343 -25.28 1.09 -16.29
C GLU A 343 -24.05 0.70 -15.47
N PHE A 344 -23.90 -0.58 -15.13
CA PHE A 344 -22.72 -1.08 -14.46
C PHE A 344 -21.46 -0.87 -15.31
N ASN A 345 -21.55 -1.11 -16.62
CA ASN A 345 -20.44 -0.88 -17.55
C ASN A 345 -20.03 0.60 -17.61
N ALA A 346 -20.99 1.51 -17.79
CA ALA A 346 -20.70 2.95 -17.87
C ALA A 346 -20.11 3.47 -16.55
N PHE A 347 -20.71 3.10 -15.41
CA PHE A 347 -20.25 3.55 -14.11
C PHE A 347 -18.90 2.94 -13.71
N SER A 348 -18.65 1.66 -14.00
CA SER A 348 -17.35 1.03 -13.72
C SER A 348 -16.19 1.74 -14.43
N ASN A 349 -16.41 2.23 -15.66
CA ASN A 349 -15.41 3.02 -16.37
C ASN A 349 -15.17 4.37 -15.69
N LYS A 350 -16.23 5.08 -15.30
CA LYS A 350 -16.11 6.36 -14.56
C LYS A 350 -15.36 6.19 -13.25
N LEU A 351 -15.69 5.13 -12.49
CA LEU A 351 -15.06 4.83 -11.21
C LEU A 351 -13.59 4.41 -11.38
N PHE A 352 -13.26 3.69 -12.46
CA PHE A 352 -11.87 3.41 -12.82
C PHE A 352 -11.07 4.67 -13.11
N HIS A 353 -11.63 5.63 -13.87
CA HIS A 353 -10.97 6.91 -14.12
C HIS A 353 -10.72 7.69 -12.83
N TYR A 354 -11.73 7.78 -11.96
CA TYR A 354 -11.60 8.38 -10.64
C TYR A 354 -10.50 7.72 -9.79
N ARG A 355 -10.42 6.38 -9.76
CA ARG A 355 -9.35 5.66 -9.04
C ARG A 355 -7.97 5.89 -9.67
N CYS A 356 -7.88 6.04 -10.99
CA CYS A 356 -6.61 6.36 -11.67
C CYS A 356 -6.09 7.77 -11.37
N GLU A 357 -6.96 8.73 -11.08
CA GLU A 357 -6.57 10.07 -10.63
C GLU A 357 -5.92 10.02 -9.24
N GLN A 358 -6.34 9.06 -8.40
CA GLN A 358 -5.80 8.83 -7.07
C GLN A 358 -4.55 7.94 -7.06
N SER A 359 -4.39 7.05 -8.04
CA SER A 359 -3.22 6.16 -8.16
C SER A 359 -2.89 5.85 -9.63
N LEU A 360 -1.78 6.42 -10.12
CA LEU A 360 -1.28 6.22 -11.48
C LEU A 360 -0.86 4.76 -11.77
N ALA A 361 -0.58 3.97 -10.73
CA ALA A 361 -0.19 2.56 -10.86
C ALA A 361 -1.30 1.68 -11.45
N LEU A 362 -2.58 2.09 -11.32
CA LEU A 362 -3.74 1.32 -11.78
C LEU A 362 -3.91 1.34 -13.32
N LYS A 363 -3.22 2.24 -14.03
CA LYS A 363 -3.30 2.33 -15.51
C LYS A 363 -2.70 1.13 -16.24
N SER A 364 -1.70 0.46 -15.64
CA SER A 364 -0.99 -0.66 -16.26
C SER A 364 -1.86 -1.90 -16.48
N ASN A 365 -2.93 -2.06 -15.69
CA ASN A 365 -3.82 -3.22 -15.68
C ASN A 365 -5.30 -2.85 -15.87
N ARG A 366 -5.59 -1.88 -16.76
CA ARG A 366 -6.95 -1.34 -17.00
C ARG A 366 -8.06 -2.40 -17.09
N LYS A 367 -7.86 -3.45 -17.88
CA LYS A 367 -8.88 -4.49 -18.09
C LYS A 367 -9.20 -5.23 -16.78
N ARG A 368 -8.18 -5.58 -16.00
CA ARG A 368 -8.31 -6.30 -14.72
C ARG A 368 -8.98 -5.43 -13.65
N GLU A 369 -8.57 -4.17 -13.54
CA GLU A 369 -9.14 -3.23 -12.56
C GLU A 369 -10.61 -2.92 -12.83
N ILE A 370 -11.00 -2.73 -14.09
CA ILE A 370 -12.41 -2.56 -14.46
C ILE A 370 -13.22 -3.82 -14.10
N THR A 371 -12.66 -5.01 -14.33
CA THR A 371 -13.30 -6.28 -13.95
C THR A 371 -13.51 -6.41 -12.43
N ILE A 372 -12.52 -6.01 -11.63
CA ILE A 372 -12.63 -5.99 -10.16
C ILE A 372 -13.73 -5.01 -9.72
N ILE A 373 -13.76 -3.80 -10.30
CA ILE A 373 -14.79 -2.81 -9.99
C ILE A 373 -16.20 -3.36 -10.28
N LYS A 374 -16.39 -4.00 -11.45
CA LYS A 374 -17.67 -4.63 -11.81
C LYS A 374 -18.10 -5.71 -10.82
N SER A 375 -17.16 -6.58 -10.45
CA SER A 375 -17.39 -7.64 -9.47
C SER A 375 -17.86 -7.07 -8.12
N VAL A 376 -17.12 -6.12 -7.57
CA VAL A 376 -17.45 -5.47 -6.29
C VAL A 376 -18.80 -4.77 -6.35
N LEU A 377 -19.09 -4.03 -7.43
CA LEU A 377 -20.39 -3.40 -7.61
C LEU A 377 -21.50 -4.46 -7.65
N SER A 378 -21.34 -5.52 -8.44
CA SER A 378 -22.40 -6.51 -8.64
C SER A 378 -22.70 -7.31 -7.37
N GLU A 379 -21.67 -7.68 -6.61
CA GLU A 379 -21.81 -8.39 -5.35
C GLU A 379 -22.51 -7.52 -4.29
N ASN A 380 -22.07 -6.27 -4.11
CA ASN A 380 -22.65 -5.42 -3.08
C ASN A 380 -24.05 -4.92 -3.43
N ILE A 381 -24.31 -4.61 -4.70
CA ILE A 381 -25.61 -4.04 -5.11
C ILE A 381 -26.64 -5.15 -5.29
N LEU A 382 -26.29 -6.25 -5.95
CA LEU A 382 -27.25 -7.27 -6.34
C LEU A 382 -27.32 -8.41 -5.32
N ILE A 383 -26.18 -8.97 -4.90
CA ILE A 383 -26.19 -10.11 -3.97
C ILE A 383 -26.50 -9.66 -2.54
N ASN A 384 -25.79 -8.66 -2.02
CA ASN A 384 -26.10 -8.14 -0.68
C ASN A 384 -27.45 -7.42 -0.66
N GLY A 385 -27.81 -6.73 -1.75
CA GLY A 385 -29.16 -6.19 -1.94
C GLY A 385 -30.27 -7.26 -1.88
N MET A 386 -30.07 -8.42 -2.49
CA MET A 386 -31.04 -9.52 -2.45
C MET A 386 -31.16 -10.13 -1.05
N LYS A 387 -30.06 -10.24 -0.28
CA LYS A 387 -30.09 -10.70 1.12
C LYS A 387 -30.95 -9.81 2.00
N ILE A 388 -30.91 -8.50 1.79
CA ILE A 388 -31.73 -7.51 2.52
C ILE A 388 -33.23 -7.80 2.35
N PHE A 389 -33.66 -8.29 1.18
CA PHE A 389 -35.06 -8.66 0.94
C PHE A 389 -35.41 -10.09 1.38
N ALA A 390 -34.43 -10.98 1.48
CA ALA A 390 -34.62 -12.33 2.02
C ALA A 390 -34.69 -12.38 3.56
N GLU A 391 -34.14 -11.38 4.27
CA GLU A 391 -34.07 -11.34 5.74
C GLU A 391 -35.25 -10.65 6.45
N ASN A 392 -36.07 -9.86 5.73
CA ASN A 392 -37.07 -8.95 6.32
C ASN A 392 -38.55 -9.37 6.16
N SER A 393 -38.84 -10.60 5.76
CA SER A 393 -40.14 -11.21 6.01
C SER A 393 -40.11 -11.86 7.39
N ASP A 394 -40.48 -11.15 8.47
CA ASP A 394 -41.19 -11.70 9.65
C ASP A 394 -41.36 -10.67 10.81
N PHE A 395 -42.48 -10.84 11.53
CA PHE A 395 -42.87 -10.34 12.88
C PHE A 395 -43.77 -9.09 13.02
N SER A 396 -44.91 -9.29 13.69
CA SER A 396 -45.77 -8.25 14.27
C SER A 396 -45.19 -7.74 15.59
N PRO A 397 -45.19 -6.41 15.85
CA PRO A 397 -44.70 -5.80 17.11
C PRO A 397 -45.33 -6.38 18.38
N GLU A 398 -46.57 -6.86 18.29
CA GLU A 398 -47.36 -7.35 19.44
C GLU A 398 -46.82 -8.67 20.01
N ILE A 399 -46.26 -9.54 19.17
CA ILE A 399 -45.69 -10.83 19.58
C ILE A 399 -44.37 -10.62 20.34
N LEU A 400 -43.57 -9.66 19.89
CA LEU A 400 -42.30 -9.32 20.53
C LEU A 400 -42.51 -8.70 21.91
N GLU A 401 -43.52 -7.83 22.05
CA GLU A 401 -43.85 -7.19 23.32
C GLU A 401 -44.35 -8.21 24.36
N ASN A 402 -45.18 -9.17 23.95
CA ASN A 402 -45.66 -10.23 24.83
C ASN A 402 -44.55 -11.19 25.27
N ALA A 403 -43.63 -11.55 24.36
CA ALA A 403 -42.47 -12.36 24.71
C ALA A 403 -41.53 -11.63 25.68
N MET A 404 -41.31 -10.33 25.48
CA MET A 404 -40.49 -9.50 26.38
C MET A 404 -41.09 -9.41 27.80
N LYS A 405 -42.42 -9.34 27.95
CA LYS A 405 -43.08 -9.34 29.26
C LYS A 405 -42.86 -10.64 30.05
N VAL A 406 -42.74 -11.77 29.36
CA VAL A 406 -42.60 -13.09 29.99
C VAL A 406 -41.13 -13.42 30.29
N VAL A 407 -40.21 -13.13 29.37
CA VAL A 407 -38.81 -13.55 29.49
C VAL A 407 -37.97 -12.61 30.36
N ARG A 408 -38.28 -11.31 30.36
CA ARG A 408 -37.48 -10.30 31.07
C ARG A 408 -37.38 -10.55 32.59
N PRO A 409 -38.47 -10.89 33.32
CA PRO A 409 -38.38 -11.15 34.76
C PRO A 409 -37.49 -12.35 35.11
N SER A 410 -37.64 -13.46 34.37
CA SER A 410 -36.83 -14.67 34.58
C SER A 410 -35.35 -14.45 34.26
N PHE A 411 -35.05 -13.65 33.23
CA PHE A 411 -33.69 -13.29 32.85
C PHE A 411 -33.01 -12.40 33.90
N CYS A 412 -33.71 -11.38 34.42
CA CYS A 412 -33.20 -10.52 35.49
C CYS A 412 -32.94 -11.32 36.78
N HIS A 413 -33.83 -12.25 37.14
CA HIS A 413 -33.67 -13.11 38.30
C HIS A 413 -32.45 -14.05 38.19
N ALA A 414 -32.24 -14.68 37.02
CA ALA A 414 -31.12 -15.57 36.78
C ALA A 414 -29.75 -14.88 36.85
N LEU A 415 -29.71 -13.57 36.57
CA LEU A 415 -28.51 -12.74 36.60
C LEU A 415 -28.34 -11.93 37.89
N GLY A 416 -29.28 -12.06 38.85
CA GLY A 416 -29.24 -11.34 40.12
C GLY A 416 -29.43 -9.82 40.00
N ILE A 417 -30.07 -9.36 38.92
CA ILE A 417 -30.28 -7.93 38.66
C ILE A 417 -31.63 -7.51 39.25
N VAL A 418 -31.61 -6.44 40.06
CA VAL A 418 -32.83 -5.90 40.70
C VAL A 418 -33.73 -5.28 39.63
N GLU A 419 -34.96 -5.80 39.51
CA GLU A 419 -36.00 -5.25 38.64
C GLU A 419 -36.23 -3.77 38.98
N ASN A 420 -36.12 -2.90 37.97
CA ASN A 420 -36.19 -1.42 38.02
C ASN A 420 -34.94 -0.66 38.50
N SER A 421 -33.75 -1.27 38.53
CA SER A 421 -32.53 -0.47 38.33
C SER A 421 -32.42 -0.05 36.86
N GLU A 422 -31.78 1.07 36.54
CA GLU A 422 -31.52 1.49 35.15
C GLU A 422 -30.63 0.46 34.43
N ILE A 423 -31.24 -0.65 33.99
CA ILE A 423 -30.61 -1.62 33.13
C ILE A 423 -30.50 -0.94 31.77
N SER A 424 -29.26 -0.63 31.40
CA SER A 424 -28.83 0.00 30.15
C SER A 424 -29.63 -0.49 28.94
N LYS A 425 -30.15 0.44 28.13
CA LYS A 425 -30.79 0.21 26.81
C LYS A 425 -30.11 -0.89 25.98
N ILE A 426 -28.80 -1.03 26.12
CA ILE A 426 -27.96 -2.03 25.46
C ILE A 426 -28.41 -3.45 25.82
N LEU A 427 -28.58 -3.77 27.11
CA LEU A 427 -29.00 -5.09 27.57
C LEU A 427 -30.44 -5.43 27.15
N SER A 428 -31.32 -4.43 27.07
CA SER A 428 -32.67 -4.64 26.56
C SER A 428 -32.66 -4.92 25.05
N ASN A 429 -31.79 -4.25 24.28
CA ASN A 429 -31.63 -4.50 22.85
C ASN A 429 -31.01 -5.89 22.59
N GLU A 430 -30.04 -6.30 23.40
CA GLU A 430 -29.44 -7.64 23.33
C GLU A 430 -30.48 -8.74 23.64
N LEU A 431 -31.28 -8.54 24.68
CA LEU A 431 -32.35 -9.48 25.06
C LEU A 431 -33.43 -9.55 23.97
N GLU A 432 -33.82 -8.41 23.40
CA GLU A 432 -34.76 -8.35 22.29
C GLU A 432 -34.21 -9.09 21.06
N ASN A 433 -32.92 -8.95 20.77
CA ASN A 433 -32.25 -9.69 19.70
C ASN A 433 -32.20 -11.20 19.96
N LEU A 434 -31.93 -11.63 21.19
CA LEU A 434 -31.94 -13.04 21.57
C LEU A 434 -33.34 -13.66 21.47
N ILE A 435 -34.37 -12.91 21.85
CA ILE A 435 -35.77 -13.35 21.70
C ILE A 435 -36.15 -13.42 20.21
N LYS A 436 -35.76 -12.43 19.39
CA LYS A 436 -35.93 -12.50 17.92
C LYS A 436 -35.25 -13.74 17.33
N GLN A 437 -34.03 -14.06 17.80
CA GLN A 437 -33.31 -15.27 17.36
C GLN A 437 -33.99 -16.56 17.84
N GLY A 438 -34.49 -16.60 19.08
CA GLY A 438 -35.21 -17.74 19.63
C GLY A 438 -36.53 -18.02 18.92
N ILE A 439 -37.33 -16.97 18.64
CA ILE A 439 -38.59 -17.08 17.90
C ILE A 439 -38.32 -17.57 16.46
N LYS A 440 -37.29 -17.03 15.80
CA LYS A 440 -36.82 -17.48 14.47
C LYS A 440 -36.37 -18.95 14.45
N PHE A 441 -35.96 -19.49 15.59
CA PHE A 441 -35.58 -20.90 15.73
C PHE A 441 -36.80 -21.82 15.88
N VAL A 442 -37.86 -21.34 16.55
CA VAL A 442 -39.10 -22.10 16.82
C VAL A 442 -40.02 -22.16 15.60
N THR A 443 -40.02 -21.15 14.73
CA THR A 443 -40.91 -21.08 13.54
C THR A 443 -40.41 -21.85 12.31
N LYS A 444 -39.22 -22.47 12.37
CA LYS A 444 -38.66 -23.28 11.25
C LYS A 444 -39.43 -24.57 10.91
N THR A 445 -40.53 -24.87 11.60
CA THR A 445 -41.36 -26.07 11.36
C THR A 445 -42.78 -25.76 10.85
N SER A 446 -43.05 -24.58 10.32
CA SER A 446 -44.39 -24.28 9.77
C SER A 446 -44.30 -23.41 8.53
N SER A 447 -44.56 -24.01 7.36
CA SER A 447 -44.83 -23.30 6.11
C SER A 447 -46.20 -22.64 6.12
N ASN A 448 -46.30 -21.56 5.34
CA ASN A 448 -47.51 -20.86 4.87
C ASN A 448 -48.07 -19.77 5.80
N ASP A 449 -47.52 -18.56 5.72
CA ASP A 449 -48.30 -17.37 5.30
C ASP A 449 -47.34 -16.20 5.00
N THR A 450 -47.33 -15.67 3.77
CA THR A 450 -46.48 -14.53 3.40
C THR A 450 -47.33 -13.27 3.22
N THR A 451 -47.40 -12.45 4.26
CA THR A 451 -47.86 -11.07 4.10
C THR A 451 -46.67 -10.19 3.68
N LYS A 452 -46.68 -9.76 2.41
CA LYS A 452 -45.69 -8.86 1.80
C LYS A 452 -45.61 -7.52 2.57
N ARG A 453 -44.54 -7.31 3.36
CA ARG A 453 -44.21 -5.99 3.92
C ARG A 453 -43.53 -5.14 2.85
N SER A 454 -44.14 -4.02 2.48
CA SER A 454 -43.48 -2.99 1.67
C SER A 454 -42.61 -2.12 2.56
N TRP A 455 -41.32 -2.00 2.23
CA TRP A 455 -40.41 -1.03 2.86
C TRP A 455 -40.95 0.39 2.71
N ASN A 456 -40.75 1.23 3.72
CA ASN A 456 -40.98 2.66 3.59
C ASN A 456 -39.79 3.36 2.87
N GLU A 457 -40.00 4.56 2.34
CA GLU A 457 -38.99 5.26 1.53
C GLU A 457 -37.74 5.64 2.34
N GLU A 458 -37.87 5.80 3.66
CA GLU A 458 -36.75 6.07 4.57
C GLU A 458 -35.86 4.86 4.77
N GLU A 459 -36.43 3.68 5.05
CA GLU A 459 -35.73 2.40 5.15
C GLU A 459 -34.98 2.10 3.84
N PHE A 460 -35.64 2.33 2.69
CA PHE A 460 -35.04 2.09 1.39
C PHE A 460 -33.89 3.06 1.10
N THR A 461 -34.04 4.34 1.48
CA THR A 461 -32.98 5.34 1.34
C THR A 461 -31.79 5.05 2.24
N GLU A 462 -32.01 4.50 3.44
CA GLU A 462 -30.92 4.11 4.33
C GLU A 462 -30.15 2.89 3.80
N ALA A 463 -30.85 1.88 3.27
CA ALA A 463 -30.20 0.75 2.61
C ALA A 463 -29.36 1.19 1.39
N VAL A 464 -29.82 2.19 0.62
CA VAL A 464 -29.02 2.77 -0.48
C VAL A 464 -27.72 3.37 0.05
N LYS A 465 -27.74 4.10 1.17
CA LYS A 465 -26.52 4.69 1.76
C LYS A 465 -25.57 3.63 2.28
N ASP A 466 -26.08 2.62 2.99
CA ASP A 466 -25.26 1.55 3.59
C ASP A 466 -24.55 0.71 2.53
N ILE A 467 -25.25 0.35 1.45
CA ILE A 467 -24.63 -0.36 0.33
C ILE A 467 -23.62 0.54 -0.37
N SER A 468 -23.92 1.82 -0.58
CA SER A 468 -22.98 2.77 -1.20
C SER A 468 -21.69 2.91 -0.39
N ARG A 469 -21.79 3.00 0.94
CA ARG A 469 -20.62 3.02 1.86
C ARG A 469 -19.82 1.71 1.78
N THR A 470 -20.51 0.57 1.68
CA THR A 470 -19.86 -0.74 1.55
C THR A 470 -19.10 -0.86 0.22
N VAL A 471 -19.66 -0.36 -0.89
CA VAL A 471 -18.98 -0.29 -2.20
C VAL A 471 -17.68 0.51 -2.12
N TYR A 472 -17.69 1.68 -1.48
CA TYR A 472 -16.47 2.48 -1.34
C TYR A 472 -15.41 1.80 -0.49
N THR A 473 -15.84 1.14 0.60
CA THR A 473 -14.97 0.39 1.51
C THR A 473 -14.31 -0.78 0.77
N ALA A 474 -15.10 -1.56 0.02
CA ALA A 474 -14.61 -2.69 -0.76
C ALA A 474 -13.63 -2.28 -1.88
N LEU A 475 -13.77 -1.06 -2.42
CA LEU A 475 -12.87 -0.50 -3.43
C LEU A 475 -11.67 0.27 -2.86
N GLN A 476 -11.53 0.31 -1.53
CA GLN A 476 -10.47 1.02 -0.81
C GLN A 476 -10.39 2.53 -1.15
N ILE A 477 -11.55 3.17 -1.32
CA ILE A 477 -11.63 4.62 -1.57
C ILE A 477 -11.65 5.33 -0.19
N ALA A 478 -10.62 6.11 0.12
CA ALA A 478 -10.45 6.75 1.43
C ALA A 478 -11.46 7.88 1.68
N GLU A 479 -12.17 7.80 2.81
CA GLU A 479 -13.10 8.76 3.44
C GLU A 479 -14.15 9.43 2.52
N GLU A 480 -15.44 9.38 2.94
CA GLU A 480 -16.60 9.93 2.20
C GLU A 480 -16.44 11.41 1.76
N THR A 481 -15.61 12.17 2.48
CA THR A 481 -15.31 13.58 2.26
C THR A 481 -14.48 13.86 1.01
N ASN A 482 -13.69 12.87 0.53
CA ASN A 482 -12.84 13.02 -0.65
C ASN A 482 -13.51 12.57 -1.96
N ILE A 483 -14.70 11.96 -1.88
CA ILE A 483 -15.44 11.47 -3.05
C ILE A 483 -16.11 12.66 -3.78
N SER A 484 -15.97 12.74 -5.10
CA SER A 484 -16.63 13.79 -5.86
C SER A 484 -18.16 13.64 -5.77
N ARG A 485 -18.88 14.78 -5.80
CA ARG A 485 -20.36 14.77 -5.76
C ARG A 485 -20.95 13.94 -6.91
N GLU A 486 -20.33 14.00 -8.10
CA GLU A 486 -20.74 13.20 -9.25
C GLU A 486 -20.62 11.70 -8.99
N ILE A 487 -19.50 11.24 -8.41
CA ILE A 487 -19.32 9.81 -8.10
C ILE A 487 -20.33 9.37 -7.04
N ARG A 488 -20.58 10.17 -5.99
CA ARG A 488 -21.60 9.86 -4.98
C ARG A 488 -22.99 9.69 -5.58
N THR A 489 -23.44 10.68 -6.36
CA THR A 489 -24.76 10.63 -6.99
C THR A 489 -24.90 9.46 -7.97
N ASN A 490 -23.85 9.16 -8.74
CA ASN A 490 -23.88 8.02 -9.66
C ASN A 490 -23.90 6.67 -8.92
N THR A 491 -23.19 6.53 -7.79
CA THR A 491 -23.26 5.34 -6.95
C THR A 491 -24.66 5.16 -6.37
N ASP A 492 -25.21 6.18 -5.73
CA ASP A 492 -26.54 6.10 -5.09
C ASP A 492 -27.63 5.75 -6.11
N ASN A 493 -27.55 6.32 -7.32
CA ASN A 493 -28.47 6.01 -8.42
C ASN A 493 -28.34 4.56 -8.89
N LEU A 494 -27.12 4.05 -9.04
CA LEU A 494 -26.89 2.68 -9.46
C LEU A 494 -27.35 1.69 -8.39
N VAL A 495 -27.09 1.99 -7.11
CA VAL A 495 -27.53 1.20 -5.96
C VAL A 495 -29.06 1.17 -5.89
N ARG A 496 -29.71 2.33 -6.04
CA ARG A 496 -31.18 2.44 -6.06
C ARG A 496 -31.81 1.55 -7.13
N LYS A 497 -31.33 1.65 -8.38
CA LYS A 497 -31.82 0.83 -9.50
C LYS A 497 -31.56 -0.66 -9.29
N GLY A 498 -30.39 -1.00 -8.76
CA GLY A 498 -30.06 -2.38 -8.41
C GLY A 498 -30.96 -2.96 -7.33
N LEU A 499 -31.22 -2.19 -6.26
CA LEU A 499 -32.15 -2.57 -5.19
C LEU A 499 -33.59 -2.72 -5.68
N GLU A 500 -34.06 -1.82 -6.54
CA GLU A 500 -35.38 -1.94 -7.18
C GLU A 500 -35.50 -3.22 -8.00
N LEU A 501 -34.46 -3.55 -8.79
CA LEU A 501 -34.42 -4.76 -9.58
C LEU A 501 -34.45 -6.02 -8.70
N VAL A 502 -33.59 -6.12 -7.67
CA VAL A 502 -33.57 -7.32 -6.82
C VAL A 502 -34.83 -7.46 -5.97
N LYS A 503 -35.47 -6.33 -5.59
CA LYS A 503 -36.80 -6.33 -4.97
C LYS A 503 -37.84 -6.95 -5.91
N LYS A 504 -37.85 -6.57 -7.19
CA LYS A 504 -38.76 -7.15 -8.20
C LYS A 504 -38.46 -8.63 -8.43
N ILE A 505 -37.19 -9.04 -8.50
CA ILE A 505 -36.79 -10.45 -8.68
C ILE A 505 -37.22 -11.32 -7.50
N ALA A 506 -37.00 -10.84 -6.27
CA ALA A 506 -37.39 -11.54 -5.05
C ALA A 506 -38.92 -11.62 -4.86
N SER A 507 -39.66 -10.64 -5.43
CA SER A 507 -41.12 -10.56 -5.32
C SER A 507 -41.88 -11.22 -6.48
N ALA A 508 -41.17 -11.77 -7.48
CA ALA A 508 -41.74 -12.46 -8.62
C ALA A 508 -42.28 -13.85 -8.26
N ASP A 509 -43.14 -14.42 -9.10
CA ASP A 509 -43.70 -15.76 -8.90
C ASP A 509 -43.42 -16.65 -10.13
N PRO A 510 -42.60 -17.72 -9.99
CA PRO A 510 -41.84 -18.10 -8.79
C PRO A 510 -40.69 -17.12 -8.48
N PRO A 511 -40.21 -17.01 -7.22
CA PRO A 511 -39.14 -16.08 -6.88
C PRO A 511 -37.84 -16.44 -7.61
N GLY A 512 -37.18 -15.42 -8.16
CA GLY A 512 -35.87 -15.58 -8.80
C GLY A 512 -34.72 -15.42 -7.80
N ASN A 513 -33.59 -16.06 -8.08
CA ASN A 513 -32.38 -15.98 -7.28
C ASN A 513 -31.19 -15.53 -8.13
N LEU A 514 -30.31 -14.75 -7.51
CA LEU A 514 -29.00 -14.38 -8.06
C LEU A 514 -27.91 -15.12 -7.28
N TRP A 515 -26.89 -15.63 -7.99
CA TRP A 515 -25.78 -16.33 -7.34
C TRP A 515 -24.41 -15.86 -7.86
N ILE A 516 -23.40 -15.97 -7.00
CA ILE A 516 -21.99 -15.78 -7.34
C ILE A 516 -21.20 -17.02 -6.94
N GLU A 517 -20.17 -17.33 -7.71
CA GLU A 517 -19.26 -18.43 -7.36
C GLU A 517 -18.15 -17.97 -6.43
N GLN A 518 -17.74 -18.89 -5.55
CA GLN A 518 -16.55 -18.70 -4.73
C GLN A 518 -15.30 -18.72 -5.59
N LYS A 519 -14.27 -18.01 -5.12
CA LYS A 519 -12.93 -18.09 -5.70
C LYS A 519 -12.44 -19.54 -5.66
N ASP A 520 -11.71 -19.93 -6.70
CA ASP A 520 -11.14 -21.26 -6.93
C ASP A 520 -12.16 -22.36 -7.30
N THR A 521 -13.44 -22.03 -7.46
CA THR A 521 -14.44 -22.94 -8.06
C THR A 521 -14.06 -23.26 -9.51
N LEU A 522 -14.26 -24.52 -9.92
CA LEU A 522 -14.03 -24.97 -11.30
C LEU A 522 -15.08 -24.39 -12.27
N PHE A 523 -14.65 -24.05 -13.48
CA PHE A 523 -15.53 -23.55 -14.51
C PHE A 523 -16.54 -24.62 -14.98
N ASP A 524 -17.83 -24.40 -14.69
CA ASP A 524 -18.97 -25.15 -15.19
C ASP A 524 -19.57 -24.49 -16.46
N TYR A 525 -19.56 -25.22 -17.58
CA TYR A 525 -20.07 -24.74 -18.88
C TYR A 525 -21.59 -24.50 -18.89
N GLU A 526 -22.36 -25.11 -17.99
CA GLU A 526 -23.81 -24.91 -17.90
C GLU A 526 -24.15 -23.65 -17.11
N LYS A 527 -23.29 -23.27 -16.14
CA LYS A 527 -23.56 -22.18 -15.20
C LYS A 527 -22.75 -20.91 -15.45
N HIS A 528 -21.63 -21.00 -16.16
CA HIS A 528 -20.69 -19.90 -16.30
C HIS A 528 -20.47 -19.46 -17.75
N GLU A 529 -20.19 -18.16 -17.89
CA GLU A 529 -19.71 -17.52 -19.11
C GLU A 529 -18.37 -16.85 -18.80
N ALA A 530 -17.34 -17.10 -19.61
CA ALA A 530 -16.04 -16.47 -19.41
C ALA A 530 -16.04 -15.03 -19.94
N VAL A 531 -15.42 -14.10 -19.21
CA VAL A 531 -15.20 -12.73 -19.69
C VAL A 531 -14.44 -12.75 -21.03
N LEU A 532 -14.86 -11.92 -21.98
CA LEU A 532 -14.24 -11.83 -23.31
C LEU A 532 -12.70 -11.72 -23.24
N GLY A 533 -12.00 -12.72 -23.78
CA GLY A 533 -10.53 -12.83 -23.77
C GLY A 533 -9.94 -13.63 -22.61
N CYS A 534 -10.77 -14.25 -21.77
CA CYS A 534 -10.39 -15.34 -20.85
C CYS A 534 -10.70 -16.70 -21.49
N LYS A 535 -10.04 -17.78 -21.05
CA LYS A 535 -10.36 -19.15 -21.50
C LYS A 535 -11.67 -19.62 -20.85
N GLU A 536 -12.51 -20.30 -21.62
CA GLU A 536 -13.64 -21.07 -21.10
C GLU A 536 -13.07 -22.36 -20.47
N GLY A 537 -12.86 -22.34 -19.16
CA GLY A 537 -12.19 -23.42 -18.42
C GLY A 537 -11.32 -22.93 -17.25
N GLY A 538 -10.80 -23.86 -16.45
CA GLY A 538 -9.90 -23.58 -15.33
C GLY A 538 -10.62 -23.13 -14.04
N LYS A 539 -9.88 -22.45 -13.17
CA LYS A 539 -10.40 -21.94 -11.89
C LYS A 539 -10.93 -20.51 -12.00
N ILE A 540 -12.05 -20.25 -11.34
CA ILE A 540 -12.67 -18.93 -11.24
C ILE A 540 -11.90 -18.08 -10.23
N LEU A 541 -11.38 -16.94 -10.66
CA LEU A 541 -10.71 -15.97 -9.77
C LEU A 541 -11.73 -15.07 -9.06
N LEU A 542 -12.77 -14.65 -9.78
CA LEU A 542 -13.87 -13.84 -9.28
C LEU A 542 -15.08 -13.90 -10.21
N THR A 543 -16.28 -13.70 -9.65
CA THR A 543 -17.52 -13.52 -10.40
C THR A 543 -17.73 -12.03 -10.70
N VAL A 544 -17.82 -11.66 -11.98
CA VAL A 544 -17.97 -10.28 -12.45
C VAL A 544 -19.41 -9.81 -12.40
N TYR A 545 -20.35 -10.70 -12.77
CA TYR A 545 -21.78 -10.50 -12.60
C TYR A 545 -22.42 -11.82 -12.16
N PRO A 546 -23.43 -11.76 -11.28
CA PRO A 546 -24.09 -12.96 -10.80
C PRO A 546 -24.87 -13.65 -11.93
N GLY A 547 -25.06 -14.96 -11.79
CA GLY A 547 -26.01 -15.68 -12.62
C GLY A 547 -27.44 -15.43 -12.15
N TYR A 548 -28.41 -15.60 -13.04
CA TYR A 548 -29.84 -15.46 -12.74
C TYR A 548 -30.59 -16.78 -12.96
N VAL A 549 -31.20 -17.32 -11.90
CA VAL A 549 -31.92 -18.60 -11.92
C VAL A 549 -33.32 -18.44 -11.35
N VAL A 550 -34.26 -19.20 -11.90
CA VAL A 550 -35.65 -19.29 -11.44
C VAL A 550 -36.02 -20.76 -11.38
N GLY A 551 -36.28 -21.30 -10.19
CA GLY A 551 -36.39 -22.75 -9.99
C GLY A 551 -35.14 -23.47 -10.48
N ASN A 552 -35.30 -24.35 -11.48
CA ASN A 552 -34.19 -25.08 -12.11
C ASN A 552 -33.69 -24.46 -13.43
N ARG A 553 -34.27 -23.33 -13.86
CA ARG A 553 -33.95 -22.70 -15.15
C ARG A 553 -32.98 -21.54 -14.99
N ILE A 554 -31.87 -21.60 -15.71
CA ILE A 554 -30.90 -20.52 -15.81
C ILE A 554 -31.35 -19.54 -16.90
N PHE A 555 -31.60 -18.29 -16.52
CA PHE A 555 -31.90 -17.17 -17.42
C PHE A 555 -30.63 -16.46 -17.87
N GLU A 556 -29.63 -16.37 -17.01
CA GLU A 556 -28.29 -15.86 -17.34
C GLU A 556 -27.23 -16.67 -16.58
N LYS A 557 -26.15 -17.03 -17.28
CA LYS A 557 -24.97 -17.64 -16.66
C LYS A 557 -24.18 -16.60 -15.86
N ALA A 558 -23.51 -17.01 -14.80
CA ALA A 558 -22.63 -16.11 -14.07
C ALA A 558 -21.43 -15.74 -14.95
N LEU A 559 -21.15 -14.44 -15.11
CA LEU A 559 -20.00 -13.98 -15.88
C LEU A 559 -18.76 -14.02 -14.98
N VAL A 560 -17.77 -14.83 -15.33
CA VAL A 560 -16.61 -15.14 -14.46
C VAL A 560 -15.29 -14.80 -15.12
N PHE A 561 -14.31 -14.40 -14.31
CA PHE A 561 -12.93 -14.19 -14.73
C PHE A 561 -12.09 -15.41 -14.33
N THR A 562 -11.52 -16.11 -15.31
CA THR A 562 -10.74 -17.35 -15.12
C THR A 562 -9.24 -17.10 -15.30
N GLU A 563 -8.41 -17.90 -14.61
CA GLU A 563 -6.95 -17.89 -14.76
C GLU A 563 -6.50 -18.79 -15.93
N GLN A 564 -5.39 -18.45 -16.60
CA GLN A 564 -4.75 -19.41 -17.51
C GLN A 564 -4.06 -20.47 -16.67
N GLU A 565 -4.46 -21.74 -16.79
CA GLU A 565 -3.55 -22.84 -16.48
C GLU A 565 -2.35 -22.73 -17.44
N GLU A 566 -1.15 -22.59 -16.89
CA GLU A 566 0.13 -22.70 -17.61
C GLU A 566 0.29 -24.08 -18.26
#